data_AF-A0A0H4X2B7-F1
#
_entry.id   AF-A0A0H4X2B7-F1
#
_cell.length_a   1.000
_cell.length_b   1.000
_cell.length_c   1.000
_cell.angle_alpha   90.00
_cell.angle_beta   90.00
_cell.angle_gamma   90.00
#
_symmetry.space_group_name_H-M   'P 1'
#
loop_
_entity.id
_entity.type
_entity.pdbx_description
1 polymer ?
#
loop_
_entity_poly.entity_id
_entity_poly.type
_entity_poly.pdbx_seq_one_letter_code
_entity_poly.pdbx_strand_id
1 'polypeptide(L)'
;MDVIEPGPGDSETPSADVVLVKQTTRFHTAVGIAERSEDLSANPPEIYVPSGTTFSVVSGSASPQGWRFTGIPSGAYYLRTGNSFIITSAREVDIGSQQLGRPDTVFSQTLWTPLQMNLVNLAPWSTYNGVTEPGSSLQIASAQVNLYGAVNVFDAVADGQTHLLTNDADVFTSTANALPVFEANKGDRLYVSQHAQLQAGTLPDGRPLGYSALVRSVEMGAFDFVPDGVTPMPLTGVMRPVPMREFPIEWRLPEFTRHAEGVHPLASANYASFYVMPAAHGLSDGWVGYSGETLSLMLPRGTSFNFTRRLSYGNPFPSSWEMVAAAQYTFRVLEEVPDGSGTLFSLGANMYTYEELDSYVAGPVVPRVSPPREVTIDGVPASTPREVGTASPVIAWLPPVVGTPSLYRVLIYRFDTTRRMGVLHRNLYVPGSATQVRLPPGTLDPAAIHYLRVAAMEVSGYDLAQNPFSTMDRLPHSRADAISSFFTTP
;
A
#
# COMPACT_ATOMS: atom_id res chain seq x y z
N MET A 1 29.27 28.13 -47.89
CA MET A 1 29.60 27.67 -46.53
C MET A 1 28.25 27.37 -45.90
N ASP A 2 27.77 26.17 -46.16
CA ASP A 2 26.41 25.77 -45.80
C ASP A 2 26.38 25.40 -44.32
N VAL A 3 25.42 26.01 -43.63
CA VAL A 3 25.08 25.76 -42.24
C VAL A 3 24.32 24.44 -42.19
N ILE A 4 24.90 23.45 -41.51
CA ILE A 4 24.26 22.17 -41.23
C ILE A 4 23.29 22.37 -40.07
N GLU A 5 21.98 22.30 -40.34
CA GLU A 5 20.97 22.14 -39.30
C GLU A 5 21.04 20.72 -38.71
N PRO A 6 20.93 20.56 -37.37
CA PRO A 6 20.78 19.24 -36.78
C PRO A 6 19.37 18.73 -37.06
N GLY A 7 19.28 17.60 -37.77
CA GLY A 7 18.02 16.93 -38.04
C GLY A 7 17.28 16.52 -36.75
N PRO A 8 15.95 16.35 -36.82
CA PRO A 8 15.18 15.86 -35.68
C PRO A 8 15.67 14.45 -35.36
N GLY A 9 16.08 14.23 -34.11
CA GLY A 9 16.45 12.90 -33.65
C GLY A 9 15.26 11.96 -33.84
N ASP A 10 15.47 10.93 -34.66
CA ASP A 10 14.51 9.85 -34.86
C ASP A 10 14.18 9.23 -33.50
N SER A 11 12.97 9.49 -33.02
CA SER A 11 12.31 8.61 -32.06
C SER A 11 11.88 7.37 -32.82
N GLU A 12 12.85 6.51 -33.18
CA GLU A 12 12.58 5.21 -33.78
C GLU A 12 11.65 4.44 -32.84
N THR A 13 10.40 4.24 -33.29
CA THR A 13 9.50 3.28 -32.66
C THR A 13 10.23 1.93 -32.64
N PRO A 14 10.32 1.24 -31.49
CA PRO A 14 11.04 -0.03 -31.42
C PRO A 14 10.53 -0.99 -32.49
N SER A 15 11.46 -1.66 -33.19
CA SER A 15 11.12 -2.79 -34.05
C SER A 15 10.21 -3.77 -33.30
N ALA A 16 9.32 -4.47 -34.01
CA ALA A 16 8.28 -5.32 -33.42
C ALA A 16 8.82 -6.44 -32.50
N ASP A 17 10.11 -6.78 -32.60
CA ASP A 17 10.83 -7.77 -31.80
C ASP A 17 11.72 -7.17 -30.68
N VAL A 18 11.67 -5.85 -30.50
CA VAL A 18 12.44 -5.11 -29.49
C VAL A 18 11.53 -4.70 -28.35
N VAL A 19 11.98 -4.92 -27.11
CA VAL A 19 11.36 -4.38 -25.90
C VAL A 19 12.34 -3.44 -25.21
N LEU A 20 11.86 -2.26 -24.82
CA LEU A 20 12.56 -1.29 -24.01
C LEU A 20 11.94 -1.21 -22.61
N VAL A 21 12.78 -1.30 -21.59
CA VAL A 21 12.36 -1.18 -20.19
C VAL A 21 13.12 -0.03 -19.55
N LYS A 22 12.40 0.95 -19.02
CA LYS A 22 12.97 2.08 -18.29
C LYS A 22 12.41 2.13 -16.87
N GLN A 23 13.08 2.85 -15.99
CA GLN A 23 12.58 3.15 -14.65
C GLN A 23 12.70 4.65 -14.41
N THR A 24 11.59 5.37 -14.48
CA THR A 24 11.54 6.80 -14.19
C THR A 24 10.78 7.05 -12.89
N THR A 25 11.47 7.50 -11.85
CA THR A 25 10.84 7.94 -10.61
C THR A 25 10.37 9.39 -10.75
N ARG A 26 9.11 9.66 -10.41
CA ARG A 26 8.53 11.01 -10.43
C ARG A 26 8.27 11.48 -9.01
N PHE A 27 8.92 12.56 -8.63
CA PHE A 27 8.93 13.12 -7.29
C PHE A 27 7.97 14.31 -7.22
N HIS A 28 6.91 14.16 -6.45
CA HIS A 28 5.90 15.19 -6.19
C HIS A 28 6.38 16.09 -5.06
N THR A 29 6.70 17.33 -5.40
CA THR A 29 7.26 18.32 -4.47
C THR A 29 6.34 19.54 -4.35
N ALA A 30 6.65 20.43 -3.40
CA ALA A 30 5.95 21.70 -3.23
C ALA A 30 6.01 22.64 -4.45
N VAL A 31 6.96 22.43 -5.37
CA VAL A 31 7.16 23.28 -6.56
C VAL A 31 6.86 22.58 -7.89
N GLY A 32 6.34 21.35 -7.84
CA GLY A 32 5.98 20.55 -9.02
C GLY A 32 6.60 19.15 -9.01
N ILE A 33 6.57 18.50 -10.17
CA ILE A 33 7.06 17.14 -10.37
C ILE A 33 8.49 17.18 -10.91
N ALA A 34 9.42 16.53 -10.22
CA ALA A 34 10.77 16.28 -10.72
C ALA A 34 10.91 14.82 -11.18
N GLU A 35 11.57 14.57 -12.30
CA GLU A 35 11.80 13.21 -12.80
C GLU A 35 13.26 12.79 -12.62
N ARG A 36 13.48 11.52 -12.30
CA ARG A 36 14.80 10.91 -12.24
C ARG A 36 14.78 9.54 -12.90
N SER A 37 15.65 9.35 -13.88
CA SER A 37 15.92 8.03 -14.44
C SER A 37 16.76 7.22 -13.45
N GLU A 38 16.32 6.02 -13.13
CA GLU A 38 17.01 5.13 -12.20
C GLU A 38 17.96 4.18 -12.94
N ASP A 39 19.09 3.87 -12.30
CA ASP A 39 20.00 2.85 -12.81
C ASP A 39 19.51 1.44 -12.43
N LEU A 40 19.26 0.64 -13.46
CA LEU A 40 18.80 -0.74 -13.36
C LEU A 40 19.97 -1.75 -13.33
N SER A 41 21.23 -1.30 -13.41
CA SER A 41 22.40 -2.18 -13.53
C SER A 41 22.62 -3.12 -12.34
N ALA A 42 22.24 -2.71 -11.12
CA ALA A 42 22.36 -3.52 -9.92
C ALA A 42 21.37 -4.70 -9.90
N ASN A 43 20.20 -4.54 -10.52
CA ASN A 43 19.14 -5.55 -10.59
C ASN A 43 18.50 -5.50 -11.99
N PRO A 44 19.22 -5.99 -13.02
CA PRO A 44 18.77 -5.85 -14.39
C PRO A 44 17.47 -6.61 -14.62
N PRO A 45 16.51 -6.05 -15.38
CA PRO A 45 15.29 -6.76 -15.73
C PRO A 45 15.58 -7.98 -16.61
N GLU A 46 14.70 -8.97 -16.56
CA GLU A 46 14.74 -10.17 -17.40
C GLU A 46 13.39 -10.36 -18.10
N ILE A 47 13.40 -10.89 -19.31
CA ILE A 47 12.16 -11.29 -19.99
C ILE A 47 12.07 -12.82 -20.04
N TYR A 48 10.93 -13.35 -19.58
CA TYR A 48 10.60 -14.76 -19.69
C TYR A 48 9.55 -14.92 -20.79
N VAL A 49 9.92 -15.60 -21.86
CA VAL A 49 9.03 -15.89 -22.99
C VAL A 49 8.43 -17.29 -22.78
N PRO A 50 7.10 -17.43 -22.68
CA PRO A 50 6.48 -18.74 -22.50
C PRO A 50 6.61 -19.60 -23.77
N SER A 51 6.95 -20.88 -23.59
CA SER A 51 7.02 -21.88 -24.65
C SER A 51 6.31 -23.16 -24.18
N GLY A 52 4.99 -23.22 -24.39
CA GLY A 52 4.15 -24.28 -23.87
C GLY A 52 4.16 -24.31 -22.33
N THR A 53 4.82 -25.30 -21.74
CA THR A 53 4.93 -25.48 -20.28
C THR A 53 6.21 -24.92 -19.69
N THR A 54 7.14 -24.43 -20.51
CA THR A 54 8.44 -23.90 -20.07
C THR A 54 8.57 -22.41 -20.40
N PHE A 55 9.68 -21.81 -19.96
CA PHE A 55 10.03 -20.42 -20.25
C PHE A 55 11.45 -20.36 -20.77
N SER A 56 11.69 -19.56 -21.81
CA SER A 56 13.03 -19.13 -22.20
C SER A 56 13.31 -17.76 -21.62
N VAL A 57 14.46 -17.61 -20.97
CA VAL A 57 14.90 -16.33 -20.39
C VAL A 57 15.71 -15.56 -21.42
N VAL A 58 15.38 -14.28 -21.60
CA VAL A 58 16.10 -13.33 -22.45
C VAL A 58 16.65 -12.23 -21.56
N SER A 59 17.97 -12.08 -21.58
CA SER A 59 18.66 -10.98 -20.90
C SER A 59 18.72 -9.76 -21.80
N GLY A 60 18.52 -8.58 -21.22
CA GLY A 60 18.65 -7.32 -21.94
C GLY A 60 20.09 -6.80 -21.92
N SER A 61 20.31 -5.67 -22.58
CA SER A 61 21.53 -4.87 -22.48
C SER A 61 21.18 -3.42 -22.15
N ALA A 62 22.06 -2.75 -21.41
CA ALA A 62 21.90 -1.34 -21.12
C ALA A 62 21.99 -0.51 -22.40
N SER A 63 21.12 0.50 -22.51
CA SER A 63 21.11 1.50 -23.58
C SER A 63 20.80 2.88 -23.02
N PRO A 64 21.04 3.97 -23.77
CA PRO A 64 20.71 5.34 -23.30
C PRO A 64 19.23 5.55 -22.97
N GLN A 65 18.33 4.73 -23.52
CA GLN A 65 16.88 4.84 -23.32
C GLN A 65 16.35 3.89 -22.22
N GLY A 66 17.22 3.10 -21.60
CA GLY A 66 16.85 2.03 -20.65
C GLY A 66 17.43 0.68 -21.06
N TRP A 67 16.86 -0.41 -20.55
CA TRP A 67 17.25 -1.77 -20.88
C TRP A 67 16.57 -2.25 -22.15
N ARG A 68 17.37 -2.66 -23.13
CA ARG A 68 16.91 -3.12 -24.44
C ARG A 68 16.99 -4.64 -24.53
N PHE A 69 15.91 -5.26 -24.99
CA PHE A 69 15.81 -6.68 -25.28
C PHE A 69 15.49 -6.85 -26.76
N THR A 70 16.12 -7.83 -27.42
CA THR A 70 15.92 -8.12 -28.85
C THR A 70 15.46 -9.56 -29.03
N GLY A 71 14.83 -9.86 -30.19
CA GLY A 71 14.33 -11.20 -30.49
C GLY A 71 13.14 -11.63 -29.62
N ILE A 72 12.40 -10.68 -29.05
CA ILE A 72 11.20 -10.98 -28.27
C ILE A 72 10.03 -11.24 -29.23
N PRO A 73 9.42 -12.45 -29.23
CA PRO A 73 8.31 -12.76 -30.11
C PRO A 73 7.11 -11.82 -29.91
N SER A 74 6.24 -11.74 -30.91
CA SER A 74 4.94 -11.07 -30.75
C SER A 74 4.09 -11.81 -29.72
N GLY A 75 3.30 -11.05 -28.95
CA GLY A 75 2.46 -11.58 -27.87
C GLY A 75 2.95 -11.24 -26.47
N ALA A 76 2.31 -11.85 -25.48
CA ALA A 76 2.59 -11.59 -24.07
C ALA A 76 3.87 -12.30 -23.62
N TYR A 77 4.65 -11.60 -22.80
CA TYR A 77 5.83 -12.10 -22.11
C TYR A 77 5.75 -11.70 -20.63
N TYR A 78 6.64 -12.26 -19.81
CA TYR A 78 6.75 -11.95 -18.39
C TYR A 78 8.01 -11.11 -18.18
N LEU A 79 7.84 -9.83 -17.86
CA LEU A 79 8.94 -8.95 -17.45
C LEU A 79 9.20 -9.13 -15.97
N ARG A 80 10.38 -9.61 -15.59
CA ARG A 80 10.84 -9.70 -14.20
C ARG A 80 11.63 -8.46 -13.83
N THR A 81 11.26 -7.84 -12.71
CA THR A 81 12.03 -6.78 -12.04
C THR A 81 11.97 -6.97 -10.53
N GLY A 82 13.13 -7.21 -9.90
CA GLY A 82 13.22 -7.63 -8.50
C GLY A 82 12.36 -8.88 -8.21
N ASN A 83 11.41 -8.74 -7.28
CA ASN A 83 10.46 -9.79 -6.90
C ASN A 83 9.13 -9.77 -7.68
N SER A 84 8.99 -8.85 -8.64
CA SER A 84 7.78 -8.65 -9.42
C SER A 84 7.90 -9.25 -10.82
N PHE A 85 6.82 -9.85 -11.31
CA PHE A 85 6.63 -10.17 -12.72
C PHE A 85 5.47 -9.37 -13.28
N ILE A 86 5.61 -8.84 -14.50
CA ILE A 86 4.56 -8.11 -15.21
C ILE A 86 4.26 -8.88 -16.49
N ILE A 87 2.98 -9.25 -16.69
CA ILE A 87 2.54 -9.91 -17.91
C ILE A 87 2.00 -8.86 -18.86
N THR A 88 2.75 -8.60 -19.93
CA THR A 88 2.45 -7.56 -20.90
C THR A 88 2.89 -7.97 -22.29
N SER A 89 2.33 -7.32 -23.31
CA SER A 89 2.80 -7.38 -24.70
C SER A 89 3.37 -6.05 -25.17
N ALA A 90 3.44 -5.04 -24.29
CA ALA A 90 3.99 -3.73 -24.63
C ALA A 90 5.47 -3.84 -25.04
N ARG A 91 5.89 -2.97 -25.95
CA ARG A 91 7.29 -2.87 -26.39
C ARG A 91 8.07 -1.78 -25.68
N GLU A 92 7.38 -0.93 -24.93
CA GLU A 92 7.98 0.03 -24.02
C GLU A 92 7.27 -0.09 -22.68
N VAL A 93 8.05 -0.27 -21.61
CA VAL A 93 7.55 -0.41 -20.25
C VAL A 93 8.35 0.51 -19.33
N ASP A 94 7.66 1.42 -18.64
CA ASP A 94 8.20 2.22 -17.55
C ASP A 94 7.84 1.56 -16.21
N ILE A 95 8.82 0.87 -15.62
CA ILE A 95 8.70 0.28 -14.27
C ILE A 95 9.02 1.29 -13.17
N GLY A 96 8.91 2.57 -13.48
CA GLY A 96 9.02 3.69 -12.56
C GLY A 96 7.95 3.72 -11.47
N SER A 97 8.06 4.69 -10.57
CA SER A 97 7.14 4.89 -9.45
C SER A 97 6.91 6.39 -9.19
N GLN A 98 5.78 6.70 -8.58
CA GLN A 98 5.53 8.04 -8.05
C GLN A 98 5.99 8.08 -6.59
N GLN A 99 6.68 9.15 -6.20
CA GLN A 99 7.14 9.36 -4.83
C GLN A 99 6.79 10.76 -4.37
N LEU A 100 6.44 10.87 -3.09
CA LEU A 100 6.31 12.16 -2.43
C LEU A 100 7.70 12.67 -2.03
N GLY A 101 7.90 13.98 -1.98
CA GLY A 101 9.15 14.59 -1.49
C GLY A 101 10.21 14.82 -2.55
N ARG A 102 11.36 15.37 -2.13
CA ARG A 102 12.43 15.83 -3.03
C ARG A 102 13.21 14.63 -3.65
N PRO A 103 13.67 14.75 -4.91
CA PRO A 103 14.45 13.70 -5.58
C PRO A 103 15.83 13.43 -4.97
N ASP A 104 16.38 14.38 -4.22
CA ASP A 104 17.70 14.32 -3.60
C ASP A 104 17.65 14.06 -2.09
N THR A 105 16.50 13.63 -1.56
CA THR A 105 16.38 13.21 -0.16
C THR A 105 17.30 12.03 0.13
N VAL A 106 18.13 12.19 1.16
CA VAL A 106 18.98 11.11 1.69
C VAL A 106 18.22 10.39 2.79
N PHE A 107 18.15 9.06 2.71
CA PHE A 107 17.58 8.22 3.75
C PHE A 107 18.69 7.58 4.59
N SER A 108 18.48 7.53 5.91
CA SER A 108 19.36 6.84 6.84
C SER A 108 19.25 5.31 6.69
N GLN A 109 19.96 4.55 7.54
CA GLN A 109 19.80 3.09 7.63
C GLN A 109 18.85 2.65 8.75
N THR A 110 18.27 3.59 9.50
CA THR A 110 17.38 3.29 10.62
C THR A 110 15.92 3.53 10.28
N LEU A 111 15.05 2.67 10.81
CA LEU A 111 13.59 2.79 10.70
C LEU A 111 12.99 3.53 11.89
N TRP A 112 13.79 3.84 12.92
CA TRP A 112 13.32 4.51 14.12
C TRP A 112 14.36 5.48 14.67
N THR A 113 13.89 6.43 15.49
CA THR A 113 14.77 7.36 16.21
C THR A 113 14.10 7.79 17.51
N PRO A 114 14.86 7.97 18.61
CA PRO A 114 14.30 8.53 19.84
C PRO A 114 13.79 9.96 19.61
N LEU A 115 12.88 10.41 20.45
CA LEU A 115 12.30 11.74 20.40
C LEU A 115 12.60 12.52 21.67
N GLN A 116 12.92 13.81 21.51
CA GLN A 116 12.89 14.78 22.60
C GLN A 116 11.62 15.62 22.44
N MET A 117 10.63 15.39 23.30
CA MET A 117 9.31 16.00 23.18
C MET A 117 9.13 17.14 24.17
N ASN A 118 8.73 18.29 23.66
CA ASN A 118 8.29 19.45 24.43
C ASN A 118 7.07 20.07 23.72
N LEU A 119 5.94 19.38 23.83
CA LEU A 119 4.67 19.78 23.22
C LEU A 119 3.75 20.33 24.30
N VAL A 120 3.19 21.51 24.09
CA VAL A 120 2.23 22.13 25.01
C VAL A 120 0.91 22.43 24.31
N ASN A 121 -0.16 22.66 25.08
CA ASN A 121 -1.50 22.96 24.57
C ASN A 121 -2.10 21.80 23.73
N LEU A 122 -1.80 20.56 24.13
CA LEU A 122 -2.52 19.39 23.63
C LEU A 122 -4.01 19.49 24.03
N ALA A 123 -4.87 18.86 23.25
CA ALA A 123 -6.20 18.47 23.73
C ALA A 123 -6.03 17.52 24.93
N PRO A 124 -6.97 17.52 25.88
CA PRO A 124 -6.93 16.63 27.05
C PRO A 124 -6.62 15.19 26.63
N TRP A 125 -5.54 14.62 27.14
CA TRP A 125 -5.13 13.26 26.82
C TRP A 125 -6.18 12.26 27.31
N SER A 126 -6.42 11.21 26.53
CA SER A 126 -7.27 10.08 26.91
C SER A 126 -6.49 8.79 26.70
N THR A 127 -6.49 7.93 27.71
CA THR A 127 -5.88 6.61 27.62
C THR A 127 -6.61 5.74 26.58
N TYR A 128 -5.85 4.91 25.87
CA TYR A 128 -6.40 3.89 24.98
C TYR A 128 -7.02 2.75 25.81
N ASN A 129 -8.30 2.46 25.58
CA ASN A 129 -9.02 1.36 26.25
C ASN A 129 -9.48 0.26 25.28
N GLY A 130 -9.38 0.48 23.96
CA GLY A 130 -9.71 -0.53 22.98
C GLY A 130 -10.09 0.04 21.62
N VAL A 131 -10.54 -0.84 20.73
CA VAL A 131 -10.94 -0.49 19.36
C VAL A 131 -12.06 0.55 19.30
N THR A 132 -13.00 0.48 20.26
CA THR A 132 -14.12 1.41 20.37
C THR A 132 -13.79 2.63 21.25
N GLU A 133 -12.61 2.66 21.86
CA GLU A 133 -12.14 3.74 22.73
C GLU A 133 -10.65 3.99 22.44
N PRO A 134 -10.33 4.54 21.25
CA PRO A 134 -8.95 4.63 20.75
C PRO A 134 -8.07 5.63 21.53
N GLY A 135 -8.62 6.43 22.44
CA GLY A 135 -7.86 7.39 23.23
C GLY A 135 -7.17 8.48 22.40
N SER A 136 -6.03 8.95 22.88
CA SER A 136 -5.17 9.94 22.23
C SER A 136 -3.93 9.29 21.63
N SER A 137 -3.45 9.84 20.51
CA SER A 137 -2.18 9.45 19.90
C SER A 137 -1.51 10.62 19.19
N LEU A 138 -0.25 10.42 18.81
CA LEU A 138 0.53 11.38 18.06
C LEU A 138 1.07 10.72 16.78
N GLN A 139 1.14 11.52 15.72
CA GLN A 139 1.79 11.14 14.47
C GLN A 139 2.68 12.30 13.98
N ILE A 140 3.68 11.95 13.19
CA ILE A 140 4.45 12.92 12.41
C ILE A 140 4.30 12.63 10.92
N ALA A 141 4.31 13.69 10.11
CA ALA A 141 4.32 13.57 8.66
C ALA A 141 5.12 14.71 7.98
N SER A 142 5.77 14.40 6.86
CA SER A 142 6.41 15.38 5.99
C SER A 142 6.20 15.02 4.52
N ALA A 143 5.64 15.96 3.77
CA ALA A 143 5.53 15.86 2.32
C ALA A 143 6.82 16.27 1.59
N GLN A 144 7.76 16.92 2.27
CA GLN A 144 9.04 17.34 1.67
C GLN A 144 10.02 16.17 1.54
N VAL A 145 9.97 15.21 2.46
CA VAL A 145 10.94 14.10 2.53
C VAL A 145 10.31 12.72 2.67
N ASN A 146 9.03 12.57 2.30
CA ASN A 146 8.28 11.31 2.35
C ASN A 146 8.34 10.61 3.71
N LEU A 147 7.92 11.33 4.75
CA LEU A 147 7.86 10.79 6.10
C LEU A 147 6.43 10.66 6.57
N TYR A 148 6.12 9.50 7.14
CA TYR A 148 5.02 9.31 8.08
C TYR A 148 5.49 8.35 9.17
N GLY A 149 5.15 8.65 10.42
CA GLY A 149 5.44 7.76 11.54
C GLY A 149 4.48 7.98 12.71
N ALA A 150 4.09 6.87 13.33
CA ALA A 150 3.40 6.90 14.62
C ALA A 150 4.41 7.17 15.72
N VAL A 151 4.05 8.05 16.65
CA VAL A 151 4.89 8.37 17.82
C VAL A 151 4.51 7.46 18.97
N ASN A 152 5.48 6.72 19.50
CA ASN A 152 5.32 5.95 20.72
C ASN A 152 5.81 6.79 21.90
N VAL A 153 4.96 6.97 22.91
CA VAL A 153 5.33 7.59 24.18
C VAL A 153 5.32 6.48 25.22
N PHE A 154 6.47 6.24 25.84
CA PHE A 154 6.64 5.15 26.83
C PHE A 154 6.34 5.62 28.26
N ASP A 155 6.50 6.92 28.52
CA ASP A 155 6.02 7.53 29.74
C ASP A 155 4.50 7.41 29.88
N ALA A 156 4.04 7.19 31.12
CA ALA A 156 2.63 7.25 31.43
C ALA A 156 2.12 8.69 31.30
N VAL A 157 1.17 8.92 30.38
CA VAL A 157 0.51 10.21 30.20
C VAL A 157 -0.83 10.17 30.93
N ALA A 158 -1.02 11.06 31.90
CA ALA A 158 -2.25 11.08 32.70
C ALA A 158 -3.46 11.54 31.87
N ASP A 159 -4.64 10.98 32.14
CA ASP A 159 -5.88 11.46 31.55
C ASP A 159 -6.08 12.95 31.88
N GLY A 160 -6.45 13.73 30.87
CA GLY A 160 -6.61 15.17 30.97
C GLY A 160 -5.32 15.98 30.82
N GLN A 161 -4.14 15.34 30.77
CA GLN A 161 -2.86 16.03 30.57
C GLN A 161 -2.83 16.77 29.22
N THR A 162 -2.36 18.02 29.22
CA THR A 162 -2.35 18.92 28.05
C THR A 162 -0.95 19.36 27.62
N HIS A 163 0.08 18.67 28.10
CA HIS A 163 1.49 18.89 27.74
C HIS A 163 2.25 17.56 27.76
N LEU A 164 3.29 17.42 26.95
CA LEU A 164 4.21 16.28 26.95
C LEU A 164 5.63 16.83 27.00
N LEU A 165 6.34 16.51 28.09
CA LEU A 165 7.74 16.83 28.30
C LEU A 165 8.46 15.52 28.64
N THR A 166 9.04 14.87 27.64
CA THR A 166 9.65 13.54 27.79
C THR A 166 10.75 13.32 26.76
N ASN A 167 11.72 12.47 27.12
CA ASN A 167 12.70 11.88 26.20
C ASN A 167 12.50 10.36 26.06
N ASP A 168 11.50 9.80 26.73
CA ASP A 168 11.16 8.37 26.68
C ASP A 168 10.04 8.15 25.66
N ALA A 169 10.40 8.44 24.40
CA ALA A 169 9.54 8.34 23.26
C ALA A 169 10.36 8.04 22.00
N ASP A 170 9.74 7.42 21.01
CA ASP A 170 10.33 7.21 19.70
C ASP A 170 9.33 7.44 18.57
N VAL A 171 9.85 7.51 17.36
CA VAL A 171 9.05 7.37 16.15
C VAL A 171 9.60 6.24 15.30
N PHE A 172 8.69 5.43 14.78
CA PHE A 172 8.98 4.43 13.76
C PHE A 172 8.39 4.87 12.41
N THR A 173 9.21 4.91 11.36
CA THR A 173 8.72 5.23 10.01
C THR A 173 7.83 4.12 9.50
N SER A 174 6.67 4.49 8.95
CA SER A 174 5.74 3.54 8.32
C SER A 174 5.63 3.75 6.81
N THR A 175 6.60 4.45 6.21
CA THR A 175 6.76 4.55 4.76
C THR A 175 7.68 3.43 4.24
N ALA A 176 7.78 3.28 2.92
CA ALA A 176 8.65 2.26 2.31
C ALA A 176 10.15 2.52 2.52
N ASN A 177 10.52 3.75 2.91
CA ASN A 177 11.90 4.18 3.09
C ASN A 177 12.26 4.25 4.58
N ALA A 178 13.56 4.19 4.87
CA ALA A 178 14.12 4.53 6.18
C ALA A 178 13.84 5.99 6.56
N LEU A 179 14.21 6.40 7.77
CA LEU A 179 14.02 7.79 8.18
C LEU A 179 14.87 8.74 7.30
N PRO A 180 14.29 9.82 6.76
CA PRO A 180 15.02 10.78 5.96
C PRO A 180 15.92 11.67 6.82
N VAL A 181 16.99 12.16 6.20
CA VAL A 181 17.74 13.31 6.70
C VAL A 181 16.93 14.57 6.42
N PHE A 182 16.72 15.38 7.45
CA PHE A 182 16.11 16.71 7.32
C PHE A 182 17.20 17.75 7.09
N GLU A 183 16.97 18.62 6.11
CA GLU A 183 17.87 19.71 5.73
C GLU A 183 17.11 21.05 5.78
N ALA A 184 17.44 21.89 6.76
CA ALA A 184 16.75 23.16 7.01
C ALA A 184 16.83 24.10 5.80
N ASN A 185 17.99 24.13 5.13
CA ASN A 185 18.25 24.98 3.97
C ASN A 185 17.44 24.58 2.72
N LYS A 186 16.93 23.35 2.67
CA LYS A 186 16.03 22.85 1.62
C LYS A 186 14.56 22.95 2.01
N GLY A 187 14.30 23.49 3.21
CA GLY A 187 12.96 23.75 3.70
C GLY A 187 12.24 22.52 4.22
N ASP A 188 12.97 21.48 4.65
CA ASP A 188 12.36 20.26 5.16
C ASP A 188 11.68 20.53 6.50
N ARG A 189 10.38 20.29 6.55
CA ARG A 189 9.50 20.53 7.69
C ARG A 189 8.72 19.27 8.02
N LEU A 190 8.11 19.24 9.19
CA LEU A 190 7.16 18.19 9.54
C LEU A 190 5.97 18.75 10.30
N TYR A 191 4.85 18.04 10.20
CA TYR A 191 3.69 18.25 11.06
C TYR A 191 3.75 17.25 12.21
N VAL A 192 3.56 17.72 13.44
CA VAL A 192 3.20 16.87 14.58
C VAL A 192 1.71 17.05 14.82
N SER A 193 0.96 15.96 14.74
CA SER A 193 -0.49 15.97 14.85
C SER A 193 -0.93 15.15 16.06
N GLN A 194 -1.82 15.72 16.86
CA GLN A 194 -2.53 15.00 17.91
C GLN A 194 -3.88 14.55 17.41
N HIS A 195 -4.09 13.26 17.56
CA HIS A 195 -5.40 12.64 17.45
C HIS A 195 -6.02 12.47 18.82
N ALA A 196 -7.33 12.68 18.89
CA ALA A 196 -8.13 12.41 20.07
C ALA A 196 -9.36 11.60 19.70
N GLN A 197 -9.91 10.92 20.71
CA GLN A 197 -11.14 10.19 20.59
C GLN A 197 -12.34 11.13 20.43
N LEU A 198 -13.07 10.95 19.33
CA LEU A 198 -14.39 11.52 19.12
C LEU A 198 -15.44 10.40 19.15
N GLN A 199 -16.71 10.75 19.41
CA GLN A 199 -17.80 9.79 19.55
C GLN A 199 -18.55 9.60 18.22
N ALA A 200 -18.77 8.35 17.83
CA ALA A 200 -19.61 7.92 16.71
C ALA A 200 -20.93 7.27 17.17
N GLY A 201 -21.36 7.55 18.40
CA GLY A 201 -22.60 7.03 18.99
C GLY A 201 -22.40 5.65 19.64
N THR A 202 -23.39 4.77 19.48
CA THR A 202 -23.34 3.40 20.06
C THR A 202 -23.40 2.33 18.97
N LEU A 203 -22.83 1.18 19.30
CA LEU A 203 -22.99 -0.07 18.55
C LEU A 203 -24.40 -0.67 18.78
N PRO A 204 -24.85 -1.62 17.94
CA PRO A 204 -26.14 -2.28 18.14
C PRO A 204 -26.31 -2.99 19.49
N ASP A 205 -25.20 -3.39 20.12
CA ASP A 205 -25.18 -4.00 21.46
C ASP A 205 -25.21 -2.97 22.60
N GLY A 206 -25.31 -1.67 22.27
CA GLY A 206 -25.38 -0.56 23.23
C GLY A 206 -24.05 -0.01 23.69
N ARG A 207 -22.91 -0.65 23.37
CA ARG A 207 -21.58 -0.14 23.76
C ARG A 207 -21.25 1.18 23.05
N PRO A 208 -20.52 2.11 23.70
CA PRO A 208 -20.06 3.33 23.03
C PRO A 208 -19.09 2.98 21.90
N LEU A 209 -19.12 3.79 20.85
CA LEU A 209 -18.20 3.71 19.73
C LEU A 209 -17.50 5.05 19.57
N GLY A 210 -16.21 5.07 19.82
CA GLY A 210 -15.30 6.15 19.50
C GLY A 210 -14.52 5.89 18.22
N TYR A 211 -13.94 6.96 17.68
CA TYR A 211 -12.98 6.93 16.58
C TYR A 211 -11.90 7.99 16.83
N SER A 212 -10.77 7.85 16.15
CA SER A 212 -9.64 8.77 16.27
C SER A 212 -9.75 9.87 15.22
N ALA A 213 -9.57 11.13 15.62
CA ALA A 213 -9.51 12.25 14.68
C ALA A 213 -8.47 13.29 15.11
N LEU A 214 -7.85 13.92 14.11
CA LEU A 214 -6.89 15.00 14.32
C LEU A 214 -7.61 16.21 14.92
N VAL A 215 -7.20 16.65 16.11
CA VAL A 215 -7.81 17.77 16.84
C VAL A 215 -6.85 18.92 17.12
N ARG A 216 -5.54 18.63 17.12
CA ARG A 216 -4.48 19.62 17.28
C ARG A 216 -3.33 19.31 16.36
N SER A 217 -2.63 20.34 15.91
CA SER A 217 -1.38 20.18 15.14
C SER A 217 -0.42 21.32 15.41
N VAL A 218 0.85 21.05 15.17
CA VAL A 218 1.89 22.08 14.98
C VAL A 218 2.68 21.73 13.73
N GLU A 219 2.89 22.71 12.84
CA GLU A 219 3.88 22.61 11.78
C GLU A 219 5.21 23.10 12.35
N MET A 220 6.22 22.24 12.33
CA MET A 220 7.55 22.59 12.76
C MET A 220 8.24 23.41 11.68
N GLY A 221 9.01 24.42 12.09
CA GLY A 221 9.91 25.14 11.19
C GLY A 221 10.95 24.21 10.58
N ALA A 222 11.61 24.65 9.52
CA ALA A 222 12.64 23.83 8.88
C ALA A 222 13.83 23.62 9.83
N PHE A 223 14.38 22.41 9.87
CA PHE A 223 15.46 22.04 10.80
C PHE A 223 16.38 20.98 10.19
N ASP A 224 17.60 20.88 10.73
CA ASP A 224 18.56 19.85 10.35
C ASP A 224 18.44 18.67 11.32
N PHE A 225 18.37 17.45 10.79
CA PHE A 225 18.38 16.23 11.60
C PHE A 225 18.87 15.03 10.80
N VAL A 226 19.81 14.29 11.38
CA VAL A 226 20.34 13.05 10.81
C VAL A 226 19.95 11.89 11.72
N PRO A 227 19.04 10.99 11.29
CA PRO A 227 18.67 9.83 12.09
C PRO A 227 19.85 8.85 12.19
N ASP A 228 20.31 8.58 13.40
CA ASP A 228 21.39 7.63 13.72
C ASP A 228 20.94 6.52 14.70
N GLY A 229 19.67 6.56 15.11
CA GLY A 229 19.07 5.63 16.09
C GLY A 229 19.40 5.94 17.55
N VAL A 230 20.13 7.03 17.85
CA VAL A 230 20.58 7.37 19.21
C VAL A 230 20.29 8.84 19.55
N THR A 231 20.55 9.75 18.62
CA THR A 231 20.30 11.19 18.76
C THR A 231 18.79 11.47 18.69
N PRO A 232 18.19 12.06 19.74
CA PRO A 232 16.75 12.33 19.73
C PRO A 232 16.36 13.42 18.72
N MET A 233 15.30 13.18 17.95
CA MET A 233 14.69 14.21 17.13
C MET A 233 13.92 15.20 18.01
N PRO A 234 14.22 16.52 17.95
CA PRO A 234 13.52 17.50 18.78
C PRO A 234 12.12 17.77 18.22
N LEU A 235 11.08 17.50 19.02
CA LEU A 235 9.70 17.86 18.75
C LEU A 235 9.22 18.90 19.77
N THR A 236 9.47 20.18 19.47
CA THR A 236 9.11 21.30 20.35
C THR A 236 8.10 22.21 19.68
N GLY A 237 6.99 22.50 20.36
CA GLY A 237 5.97 23.39 19.80
C GLY A 237 4.71 23.58 20.65
N VAL A 238 3.94 24.61 20.29
CA VAL A 238 2.61 24.86 20.85
C VAL A 238 1.58 24.29 19.88
N MET A 239 0.89 23.23 20.30
CA MET A 239 -0.16 22.59 19.50
C MET A 239 -1.36 23.54 19.37
N ARG A 240 -1.87 23.71 18.14
CA ARG A 240 -3.01 24.60 17.85
C ARG A 240 -4.25 23.79 17.50
N PRO A 241 -5.45 24.23 17.92
CA PRO A 241 -6.70 23.71 17.38
C PRO A 241 -6.71 23.79 15.85
N VAL A 242 -7.23 22.75 15.21
CA VAL A 242 -7.38 22.70 13.76
C VAL A 242 -8.84 22.93 13.38
N PRO A 243 -9.11 23.46 12.17
CA PRO A 243 -10.46 23.51 11.65
C PRO A 243 -11.06 22.10 11.52
N MET A 244 -12.20 21.88 12.17
CA MET A 244 -12.96 20.63 12.07
C MET A 244 -13.92 20.68 10.87
N ARG A 245 -14.05 19.55 10.17
CA ARG A 245 -15.00 19.35 9.07
C ARG A 245 -15.86 18.14 9.37
N GLU A 246 -17.15 18.23 9.08
CA GLU A 246 -18.10 17.13 9.25
C GLU A 246 -18.47 16.52 7.90
N PHE A 247 -18.75 15.22 7.88
CA PHE A 247 -19.29 14.53 6.72
C PHE A 247 -20.20 13.37 7.14
N PRO A 248 -21.27 13.08 6.38
CA PRO A 248 -22.06 11.87 6.57
C PRO A 248 -21.36 10.68 5.91
N ILE A 249 -21.57 9.49 6.47
CA ILE A 249 -21.18 8.22 5.86
C ILE A 249 -22.32 7.20 6.03
N GLU A 250 -22.60 6.44 4.97
CA GLU A 250 -23.43 5.24 5.01
C GLU A 250 -22.58 4.06 4.52
N TRP A 251 -22.07 3.24 5.44
CA TRP A 251 -21.24 2.09 5.10
C TRP A 251 -22.00 0.78 5.28
N ARG A 252 -22.26 0.08 4.17
CA ARG A 252 -23.01 -1.17 4.14
C ARG A 252 -22.08 -2.37 4.35
N LEU A 253 -21.64 -2.58 5.58
CA LEU A 253 -20.74 -3.68 5.94
C LEU A 253 -21.24 -5.08 5.52
N PRO A 254 -22.56 -5.38 5.53
CA PRO A 254 -23.07 -6.65 5.01
C PRO A 254 -22.69 -6.94 3.55
N GLU A 255 -22.53 -5.89 2.72
CA GLU A 255 -22.09 -6.04 1.32
C GLU A 255 -20.64 -6.52 1.21
N PHE A 256 -19.81 -6.31 2.22
CA PHE A 256 -18.46 -6.86 2.29
C PHE A 256 -18.50 -8.29 2.82
N THR A 257 -19.18 -8.51 3.96
CA THR A 257 -19.14 -9.81 4.64
C THR A 257 -19.79 -10.94 3.85
N ARG A 258 -20.75 -10.65 2.96
CA ARG A 258 -21.35 -11.66 2.08
C ARG A 258 -20.38 -12.32 1.11
N HIS A 259 -19.19 -11.73 0.91
CA HIS A 259 -18.15 -12.27 0.04
C HIS A 259 -17.15 -13.18 0.77
N ALA A 260 -17.34 -13.47 2.06
CA ALA A 260 -16.40 -14.28 2.85
C ALA A 260 -16.09 -15.64 2.20
N GLU A 261 -17.10 -16.38 1.73
CA GLU A 261 -16.89 -17.68 1.06
C GLU A 261 -16.09 -17.56 -0.24
N GLY A 262 -16.19 -16.41 -0.93
CA GLY A 262 -15.38 -16.11 -2.12
C GLY A 262 -13.92 -15.79 -1.80
N VAL A 263 -13.63 -15.36 -0.57
CA VAL A 263 -12.26 -15.19 -0.09
C VAL A 263 -11.61 -16.55 0.16
N HIS A 264 -12.28 -17.40 0.95
CA HIS A 264 -11.90 -18.78 1.25
C HIS A 264 -13.06 -19.50 1.95
N PRO A 265 -13.27 -20.82 1.77
CA PRO A 265 -14.35 -21.56 2.45
C PRO A 265 -14.30 -21.50 3.99
N LEU A 266 -13.10 -21.33 4.57
CA LEU A 266 -12.90 -21.17 6.02
C LEU A 266 -12.70 -19.70 6.46
N ALA A 267 -12.93 -18.73 5.57
CA ALA A 267 -12.76 -17.33 5.91
C ALA A 267 -13.79 -16.86 6.94
N SER A 268 -13.33 -16.08 7.91
CA SER A 268 -14.17 -15.34 8.84
C SER A 268 -13.93 -13.84 8.70
N ALA A 269 -15.01 -13.06 8.83
CA ALA A 269 -14.94 -11.61 8.89
C ALA A 269 -14.06 -11.18 10.08
N ASN A 270 -13.08 -10.32 9.83
CA ASN A 270 -12.18 -9.78 10.84
C ASN A 270 -12.55 -8.31 11.11
N TYR A 271 -11.64 -7.36 10.96
CA TYR A 271 -11.91 -5.93 11.21
C TYR A 271 -12.43 -5.21 9.99
N ALA A 272 -13.31 -4.24 10.23
CA ALA A 272 -13.63 -3.18 9.29
C ALA A 272 -12.99 -1.87 9.77
N SER A 273 -12.33 -1.15 8.88
CA SER A 273 -11.74 0.16 9.17
C SER A 273 -12.02 1.19 8.09
N PHE A 274 -12.18 2.44 8.52
CA PHE A 274 -12.38 3.59 7.65
C PHE A 274 -11.36 4.67 7.99
N TYR A 275 -10.70 5.21 6.98
CA TYR A 275 -9.65 6.21 7.13
C TYR A 275 -9.95 7.44 6.27
N VAL A 276 -9.54 8.62 6.73
CA VAL A 276 -9.45 9.84 5.91
C VAL A 276 -8.03 10.33 5.96
N MET A 277 -7.39 10.49 4.82
CA MET A 277 -5.97 10.83 4.68
C MET A 277 -5.85 12.01 3.72
N PRO A 278 -4.91 12.94 3.95
CA PRO A 278 -4.65 14.01 3.02
C PRO A 278 -3.82 13.49 1.83
N ALA A 279 -4.09 14.03 0.64
CA ALA A 279 -3.27 13.89 -0.54
C ALA A 279 -2.34 15.09 -0.66
N ALA A 280 -1.09 14.92 -0.24
CA ALA A 280 -0.11 15.98 -0.34
C ALA A 280 0.08 16.39 -1.82
N HIS A 281 0.02 17.70 -2.06
CA HIS A 281 0.07 18.31 -3.40
C HIS A 281 -1.15 18.06 -4.32
N GLY A 282 -2.26 17.54 -3.77
CA GLY A 282 -3.53 17.36 -4.49
C GLY A 282 -3.63 16.05 -5.25
N LEU A 283 -4.71 15.85 -6.01
CA LEU A 283 -5.04 14.60 -6.70
C LEU A 283 -4.92 14.65 -8.22
N SER A 284 -4.39 15.73 -8.80
CA SER A 284 -4.26 15.89 -10.26
C SER A 284 -3.53 14.72 -10.94
N ASP A 285 -2.53 14.18 -10.25
CA ASP A 285 -1.70 13.07 -10.71
C ASP A 285 -2.00 11.78 -9.95
N GLY A 286 -3.08 11.79 -9.16
CA GLY A 286 -3.43 10.72 -8.24
C GLY A 286 -3.02 10.97 -6.79
N TRP A 287 -3.18 9.96 -5.94
CA TRP A 287 -2.82 9.98 -4.52
C TRP A 287 -1.39 9.46 -4.31
N VAL A 288 -0.41 10.38 -4.36
CA VAL A 288 1.00 10.03 -4.27
C VAL A 288 1.53 10.11 -2.84
N GLY A 289 2.05 8.99 -2.35
CA GLY A 289 2.66 8.87 -1.03
C GLY A 289 1.65 8.88 0.12
N TYR A 290 2.18 8.76 1.33
CA TYR A 290 1.36 8.66 2.54
C TYR A 290 1.72 9.74 3.55
N SER A 291 0.73 10.55 3.93
CA SER A 291 0.91 11.70 4.84
C SER A 291 0.15 11.54 6.17
N GLY A 292 -0.15 10.30 6.55
CA GLY A 292 -0.88 9.95 7.77
C GLY A 292 -2.38 10.18 7.70
N GLU A 293 -3.06 9.91 8.80
CA GLU A 293 -4.51 10.00 8.89
C GLU A 293 -4.94 11.36 9.48
N THR A 294 -6.09 11.86 9.04
CA THR A 294 -6.87 12.89 9.74
C THR A 294 -8.02 12.28 10.55
N LEU A 295 -8.44 11.06 10.17
CA LEU A 295 -9.44 10.27 10.85
C LEU A 295 -9.14 8.78 10.68
N SER A 296 -9.30 8.02 11.77
CA SER A 296 -9.25 6.56 11.78
C SER A 296 -10.41 6.00 12.61
N LEU A 297 -11.29 5.24 11.98
CA LEU A 297 -12.35 4.47 12.61
C LEU A 297 -12.06 2.98 12.43
N MET A 298 -12.13 2.20 13.50
CA MET A 298 -12.06 0.75 13.44
C MET A 298 -13.25 0.18 14.19
N LEU A 299 -13.94 -0.79 13.59
CA LEU A 299 -15.09 -1.46 14.18
C LEU A 299 -14.67 -2.80 14.79
N PRO A 300 -15.40 -3.32 15.79
CA PRO A 300 -15.13 -4.64 16.36
C PRO A 300 -15.09 -5.75 15.29
N ARG A 301 -14.38 -6.85 15.61
CA ARG A 301 -14.30 -8.00 14.70
C ARG A 301 -15.69 -8.55 14.37
N GLY A 302 -15.90 -8.91 13.10
CA GLY A 302 -17.14 -9.53 12.63
C GLY A 302 -18.33 -8.58 12.51
N THR A 303 -18.10 -7.27 12.56
CA THR A 303 -19.18 -6.28 12.43
C THR A 303 -19.89 -6.37 11.07
N SER A 304 -21.19 -6.68 11.08
CA SER A 304 -22.01 -6.79 9.86
C SER A 304 -23.36 -6.10 10.04
N PHE A 305 -23.36 -4.76 10.00
CA PHE A 305 -24.58 -3.93 9.99
C PHE A 305 -24.35 -2.68 9.13
N ASN A 306 -25.42 -1.98 8.75
CA ASN A 306 -25.29 -0.71 8.03
C ASN A 306 -24.83 0.39 9.01
N PHE A 307 -23.59 0.84 8.86
CA PHE A 307 -23.01 1.90 9.67
C PHE A 307 -23.33 3.27 9.06
N THR A 308 -24.33 3.96 9.61
CA THR A 308 -24.72 5.30 9.16
C THR A 308 -24.45 6.32 10.26
N ARG A 309 -23.50 7.22 10.07
CA ARG A 309 -23.11 8.24 11.06
C ARG A 309 -22.69 9.54 10.39
N ARG A 310 -22.69 10.61 11.18
CA ARG A 310 -21.97 11.85 10.85
C ARG A 310 -20.66 11.82 11.63
N LEU A 311 -19.55 11.90 10.92
CA LEU A 311 -18.21 11.92 11.49
C LEU A 311 -17.59 13.29 11.26
N SER A 312 -16.51 13.58 11.98
CA SER A 312 -15.75 14.81 11.82
C SER A 312 -14.25 14.57 11.94
N TYR A 313 -13.47 15.32 11.19
CA TYR A 313 -12.00 15.28 11.18
C TYR A 313 -11.42 16.69 11.16
N GLY A 314 -10.24 16.85 11.72
CA GLY A 314 -9.50 18.11 11.64
C GLY A 314 -8.52 18.13 10.46
N ASN A 315 -8.37 19.30 9.84
CA ASN A 315 -7.44 19.49 8.73
C ASN A 315 -6.49 20.69 8.97
N PRO A 316 -5.23 20.44 9.37
CA PRO A 316 -4.21 21.49 9.51
C PRO A 316 -3.50 21.83 8.19
N PHE A 317 -3.71 21.03 7.14
CA PHE A 317 -2.93 21.09 5.92
C PHE A 317 -3.40 22.19 4.96
N PRO A 318 -2.56 22.60 3.99
CA PRO A 318 -2.98 23.53 2.94
C PRO A 318 -4.25 23.06 2.24
N SER A 319 -5.10 23.98 1.79
CA SER A 319 -6.36 23.65 1.12
C SER A 319 -6.19 22.92 -0.21
N SER A 320 -5.00 22.96 -0.81
CA SER A 320 -4.64 22.17 -1.99
C SER A 320 -4.46 20.69 -1.68
N TRP A 321 -4.34 20.31 -0.41
CA TRP A 321 -4.31 18.90 -0.01
C TRP A 321 -5.75 18.41 0.10
N GLU A 322 -6.21 17.82 -0.99
CA GLU A 322 -7.50 17.14 -1.07
C GLU A 322 -7.52 15.92 -0.15
N MET A 323 -8.71 15.36 0.10
CA MET A 323 -8.88 14.25 1.04
C MET A 323 -9.25 12.97 0.32
N VAL A 324 -8.50 11.93 0.62
CA VAL A 324 -8.77 10.56 0.20
C VAL A 324 -9.35 9.82 1.40
N ALA A 325 -10.32 8.96 1.16
CA ALA A 325 -10.81 8.04 2.15
C ALA A 325 -10.60 6.60 1.72
N ALA A 326 -10.47 5.73 2.71
CA ALA A 326 -10.35 4.30 2.52
C ALA A 326 -11.39 3.58 3.35
N ALA A 327 -12.17 2.70 2.72
CA ALA A 327 -13.03 1.76 3.39
C ALA A 327 -12.45 0.36 3.20
N GLN A 328 -12.11 -0.30 4.30
CA GLN A 328 -11.46 -1.61 4.31
C GLN A 328 -12.25 -2.60 5.17
N TYR A 329 -12.36 -3.83 4.66
CA TYR A 329 -12.84 -4.98 5.39
C TYR A 329 -11.83 -6.12 5.25
N THR A 330 -11.36 -6.63 6.37
CA THR A 330 -10.38 -7.72 6.42
C THR A 330 -11.04 -9.05 6.76
N PHE A 331 -10.45 -10.12 6.25
CA PHE A 331 -10.85 -11.49 6.48
C PHE A 331 -9.65 -12.28 7.00
N ARG A 332 -9.92 -13.34 7.75
CA ARG A 332 -8.90 -14.26 8.23
C ARG A 332 -9.32 -15.70 8.02
N VAL A 333 -8.35 -16.53 7.66
CA VAL A 333 -8.45 -17.99 7.64
C VAL A 333 -7.45 -18.53 8.65
N LEU A 334 -7.90 -19.37 9.58
CA LEU A 334 -7.03 -19.99 10.58
C LEU A 334 -6.74 -21.42 10.14
N GLU A 335 -5.48 -21.72 9.82
CA GLU A 335 -5.04 -23.04 9.36
C GLU A 335 -3.81 -23.51 10.11
N GLU A 336 -3.65 -24.83 10.22
CA GLU A 336 -2.42 -25.44 10.73
C GLU A 336 -1.31 -25.30 9.69
N VAL A 337 -0.12 -24.89 10.14
CA VAL A 337 1.08 -24.85 9.31
C VAL A 337 1.52 -26.30 9.02
N PRO A 338 1.78 -26.69 7.76
CA PRO A 338 2.20 -28.04 7.41
C PRO A 338 3.69 -28.32 7.72
N ASP A 339 4.12 -28.01 8.95
CA ASP A 339 5.47 -28.26 9.47
C ASP A 339 5.49 -29.30 10.61
N GLY A 340 4.33 -29.89 10.92
CA GLY A 340 4.15 -30.88 11.99
C GLY A 340 4.16 -30.29 13.41
N SER A 341 4.18 -28.96 13.56
CA SER A 341 4.23 -28.31 14.87
C SER A 341 2.87 -28.19 15.57
N GLY A 342 1.76 -28.39 14.86
CA GLY A 342 0.41 -28.08 15.36
C GLY A 342 0.12 -26.57 15.45
N THR A 343 1.03 -25.71 14.96
CA THR A 343 0.87 -24.26 15.05
C THR A 343 -0.23 -23.79 14.10
N LEU A 344 -1.21 -23.07 14.65
CA LEU A 344 -2.20 -22.36 13.84
C LEU A 344 -1.66 -21.00 13.39
N PHE A 345 -1.84 -20.69 12.12
CA PHE A 345 -1.47 -19.42 11.51
C PHE A 345 -2.69 -18.74 10.88
N SER A 346 -2.77 -17.42 11.04
CA SER A 346 -3.85 -16.60 10.49
C SER A 346 -3.47 -16.05 9.12
N LEU A 347 -3.99 -16.67 8.06
CA LEU A 347 -3.88 -16.18 6.70
C LEU A 347 -4.87 -15.00 6.51
N GLY A 348 -4.34 -13.81 6.23
CA GLY A 348 -5.15 -12.59 6.05
C GLY A 348 -5.58 -12.37 4.59
N ALA A 349 -6.73 -11.75 4.38
CA ALA A 349 -7.19 -11.28 3.07
C ALA A 349 -7.92 -9.94 3.24
N ASN A 350 -7.91 -9.10 2.21
CA ASN A 350 -8.48 -7.75 2.28
C ASN A 350 -9.48 -7.49 1.15
N MET A 351 -10.52 -6.75 1.47
CA MET A 351 -11.34 -6.01 0.53
C MET A 351 -11.25 -4.53 0.89
N TYR A 352 -10.91 -3.67 -0.04
CA TYR A 352 -10.88 -2.23 0.22
C TYR A 352 -11.19 -1.41 -1.02
N THR A 353 -11.55 -0.15 -0.80
CA THR A 353 -11.59 0.89 -1.81
C THR A 353 -10.90 2.14 -1.26
N TYR A 354 -10.11 2.80 -2.10
CA TYR A 354 -9.60 4.15 -1.92
C TYR A 354 -10.28 5.06 -2.92
N GLU A 355 -10.76 6.21 -2.48
CA GLU A 355 -11.41 7.20 -3.34
C GLU A 355 -11.36 8.58 -2.70
N GLU A 356 -11.67 9.63 -3.46
CA GLU A 356 -11.95 10.95 -2.92
C GLU A 356 -13.03 10.88 -1.83
N LEU A 357 -12.84 11.61 -0.73
CA LEU A 357 -13.80 11.62 0.39
C LEU A 357 -15.22 11.98 -0.07
N ASP A 358 -15.34 12.93 -1.00
CA ASP A 358 -16.63 13.40 -1.51
C ASP A 358 -17.42 12.29 -2.21
N SER A 359 -16.75 11.29 -2.79
CA SER A 359 -17.42 10.12 -3.40
C SER A 359 -18.11 9.25 -2.35
N TYR A 360 -17.55 9.11 -1.15
CA TYR A 360 -18.19 8.39 -0.04
C TYR A 360 -19.31 9.19 0.63
N VAL A 361 -19.29 10.51 0.48
CA VAL A 361 -20.38 11.38 0.94
C VAL A 361 -21.56 11.35 -0.03
N ALA A 362 -21.28 11.18 -1.32
CA ALA A 362 -22.29 11.17 -2.38
C ALA A 362 -23.20 9.92 -2.38
N GLY A 363 -22.78 8.82 -1.74
CA GLY A 363 -23.55 7.58 -1.75
C GLY A 363 -23.04 6.51 -0.76
N PRO A 364 -23.75 5.36 -0.68
CA PRO A 364 -23.38 4.31 0.24
C PRO A 364 -22.05 3.65 -0.14
N VAL A 365 -21.24 3.37 0.88
CA VAL A 365 -19.97 2.65 0.76
C VAL A 365 -20.26 1.16 0.61
N VAL A 366 -19.91 0.60 -0.55
CA VAL A 366 -20.03 -0.82 -0.92
C VAL A 366 -18.77 -1.27 -1.67
N PRO A 367 -18.45 -2.57 -1.74
CA PRO A 367 -17.34 -3.06 -2.57
C PRO A 367 -17.59 -2.75 -4.04
N ARG A 368 -16.58 -2.20 -4.74
CA ARG A 368 -16.62 -2.02 -6.20
C ARG A 368 -16.23 -3.27 -6.98
N VAL A 369 -15.46 -4.16 -6.35
CA VAL A 369 -15.05 -5.46 -6.91
C VAL A 369 -15.15 -6.55 -5.85
N SER A 370 -15.58 -7.76 -6.23
CA SER A 370 -15.59 -8.94 -5.34
C SER A 370 -14.35 -9.80 -5.55
N PRO A 371 -14.03 -10.76 -4.64
CA PRO A 371 -12.92 -11.68 -4.85
C PRO A 371 -13.03 -12.48 -6.16
N PRO A 372 -11.90 -12.87 -6.79
CA PRO A 372 -11.88 -13.93 -7.79
C PRO A 372 -12.51 -15.21 -7.24
N ARG A 373 -13.16 -15.99 -8.10
CA ARG A 373 -13.87 -17.20 -7.68
C ARG A 373 -13.13 -18.46 -8.10
N GLU A 374 -13.42 -19.56 -7.42
CA GLU A 374 -12.94 -20.91 -7.80
C GLU A 374 -11.44 -20.94 -8.10
N VAL A 375 -10.64 -20.33 -7.23
CA VAL A 375 -9.18 -20.31 -7.40
C VAL A 375 -8.67 -21.75 -7.32
N THR A 376 -7.86 -22.15 -8.30
CA THR A 376 -7.25 -23.47 -8.38
C THR A 376 -5.73 -23.36 -8.58
N ILE A 377 -5.04 -24.39 -8.11
CA ILE A 377 -3.62 -24.65 -8.40
C ILE A 377 -3.60 -25.97 -9.15
N ASP A 378 -3.11 -25.98 -10.39
CA ASP A 378 -3.14 -27.15 -11.30
C ASP A 378 -4.52 -27.84 -11.40
N GLY A 379 -5.59 -27.04 -11.44
CA GLY A 379 -6.97 -27.52 -11.53
C GLY A 379 -7.56 -28.08 -10.22
N VAL A 380 -6.78 -28.15 -9.14
CA VAL A 380 -7.26 -28.53 -7.80
C VAL A 380 -7.64 -27.27 -7.03
N PRO A 381 -8.79 -27.23 -6.30
CA PRO A 381 -9.15 -26.07 -5.48
C PRO A 381 -8.02 -25.62 -4.57
N ALA A 382 -7.69 -24.32 -4.63
CA ALA A 382 -6.57 -23.74 -3.88
C ALA A 382 -6.81 -23.72 -2.36
N SER A 383 -8.05 -23.93 -1.92
CA SER A 383 -8.44 -24.11 -0.52
C SER A 383 -8.19 -25.52 0.02
N THR A 384 -7.50 -26.38 -0.72
CA THR A 384 -7.16 -27.74 -0.30
C THR A 384 -5.66 -27.79 -0.01
N PRO A 385 -5.24 -27.98 1.26
CA PRO A 385 -3.84 -28.14 1.59
C PRO A 385 -3.24 -29.37 0.89
N ARG A 386 -2.10 -29.18 0.23
CA ARG A 386 -1.41 -30.26 -0.50
C ARG A 386 0.02 -29.91 -0.87
N GLU A 387 0.77 -30.92 -1.29
CA GLU A 387 1.99 -30.72 -2.06
C GLU A 387 1.63 -30.48 -3.55
N VAL A 388 2.31 -29.54 -4.20
CA VAL A 388 2.17 -29.30 -5.64
C VAL A 388 3.10 -30.22 -6.43
N GLY A 389 2.68 -30.67 -7.61
CA GLY A 389 3.49 -31.61 -8.41
C GLY A 389 4.64 -30.96 -9.19
N THR A 390 4.73 -29.63 -9.19
CA THR A 390 5.70 -28.87 -9.97
C THR A 390 6.00 -27.51 -9.32
N ALA A 391 7.19 -26.97 -9.56
CA ALA A 391 7.58 -25.62 -9.16
C ALA A 391 7.03 -24.51 -10.10
N SER A 392 6.35 -24.88 -11.19
CA SER A 392 5.72 -23.95 -12.14
C SER A 392 4.24 -24.27 -12.37
N PRO A 393 3.42 -24.31 -11.31
CA PRO A 393 2.01 -24.66 -11.42
C PRO A 393 1.23 -23.61 -12.19
N VAL A 394 0.05 -23.98 -12.67
CA VAL A 394 -0.93 -23.05 -13.22
C VAL A 394 -1.87 -22.61 -12.12
N ILE A 395 -1.95 -21.30 -11.90
CA ILE A 395 -2.96 -20.69 -11.04
C ILE A 395 -4.10 -20.23 -11.93
N ALA A 396 -5.33 -20.69 -11.68
CA ALA A 396 -6.50 -20.32 -12.46
C ALA A 396 -7.65 -19.90 -11.55
N TRP A 397 -8.54 -19.05 -12.06
CA TRP A 397 -9.69 -18.52 -11.34
C TRP A 397 -10.81 -18.15 -12.31
N LEU A 398 -12.02 -18.00 -11.77
CA LEU A 398 -13.12 -17.34 -12.46
C LEU A 398 -13.17 -15.86 -12.08
N PRO A 399 -13.66 -14.98 -12.98
CA PRO A 399 -13.82 -13.57 -12.67
C PRO A 399 -14.75 -13.29 -11.47
N PRO A 400 -14.56 -12.14 -10.79
CA PRO A 400 -15.48 -11.60 -9.80
C PRO A 400 -16.94 -11.55 -10.29
N VAL A 401 -17.88 -11.64 -9.34
CA VAL A 401 -19.31 -11.42 -9.61
C VAL A 401 -19.71 -9.95 -9.53
N VAL A 402 -18.94 -9.13 -8.81
CA VAL A 402 -19.09 -7.68 -8.72
C VAL A 402 -17.85 -7.05 -9.31
N GLY A 403 -18.04 -6.05 -10.18
CA GLY A 403 -16.97 -5.30 -10.83
C GLY A 403 -16.26 -6.06 -11.95
N THR A 404 -15.51 -5.33 -12.76
CA THR A 404 -14.63 -5.88 -13.81
C THR A 404 -13.21 -5.46 -13.47
N PRO A 405 -12.29 -6.39 -13.16
CA PRO A 405 -10.93 -6.03 -12.82
C PRO A 405 -10.19 -5.39 -14.00
N SER A 406 -9.42 -4.32 -13.73
CA SER A 406 -8.42 -3.79 -14.68
C SER A 406 -7.14 -4.62 -14.64
N LEU A 407 -6.82 -5.22 -13.48
CA LEU A 407 -5.77 -6.21 -13.32
C LEU A 407 -6.11 -7.25 -12.26
N TYR A 408 -5.37 -8.35 -12.29
CA TYR A 408 -5.19 -9.22 -11.12
C TYR A 408 -3.77 -9.11 -10.59
N ARG A 409 -3.60 -9.30 -9.28
CA ARG A 409 -2.30 -9.59 -8.68
C ARG A 409 -2.28 -10.98 -8.08
N VAL A 410 -1.27 -11.78 -8.45
CA VAL A 410 -0.99 -13.06 -7.79
C VAL A 410 0.18 -12.86 -6.85
N LEU A 411 -0.10 -12.78 -5.56
CA LEU A 411 0.89 -12.60 -4.50
C LEU A 411 1.23 -13.97 -3.91
N ILE A 412 2.50 -14.34 -3.93
CA ILE A 412 2.99 -15.61 -3.40
C ILE A 412 3.77 -15.31 -2.13
N TYR A 413 3.32 -15.90 -1.03
CA TYR A 413 3.97 -15.79 0.27
C TYR A 413 4.70 -17.09 0.58
N ARG A 414 5.92 -16.98 1.07
CA ARG A 414 6.66 -18.09 1.68
C ARG A 414 6.52 -17.99 3.19
N PHE A 415 6.16 -19.09 3.84
CA PHE A 415 6.14 -19.15 5.28
C PHE A 415 7.56 -19.34 5.83
N ASP A 416 8.02 -18.38 6.62
CA ASP A 416 9.28 -18.48 7.37
C ASP A 416 9.01 -19.21 8.68
N THR A 417 9.48 -20.45 8.79
CA THR A 417 9.29 -21.29 9.98
C THR A 417 10.04 -20.79 11.20
N THR A 418 11.15 -20.06 11.00
CA THR A 418 11.95 -19.50 12.11
C THR A 418 11.24 -18.29 12.70
N ARG A 419 10.75 -17.38 11.85
CA ARG A 419 10.04 -16.17 12.27
C ARG A 419 8.55 -16.37 12.48
N ARG A 420 8.00 -17.54 12.10
CA ARG A 420 6.58 -17.89 12.12
C ARG A 420 5.70 -16.86 11.43
N MET A 421 6.11 -16.42 10.24
CA MET A 421 5.39 -15.39 9.47
C MET A 421 5.41 -15.68 7.98
N GLY A 422 4.36 -15.26 7.27
CA GLY A 422 4.36 -15.24 5.82
C GLY A 422 5.12 -14.02 5.29
N VAL A 423 6.12 -14.25 4.45
CA VAL A 423 6.91 -13.20 3.79
C VAL A 423 6.52 -13.18 2.31
N LEU A 424 6.20 -12.00 1.77
CA LEU A 424 5.94 -11.85 0.35
C LEU A 424 7.19 -12.25 -0.43
N HIS A 425 7.08 -13.33 -1.20
CA HIS A 425 8.19 -13.93 -1.93
C HIS A 425 8.20 -13.45 -3.39
N ARG A 426 7.02 -13.48 -4.05
CA ARG A 426 6.83 -12.96 -5.41
C ARG A 426 5.47 -12.30 -5.57
N ASN A 427 5.36 -11.46 -6.59
CA ASN A 427 4.10 -10.87 -7.00
C ASN A 427 4.03 -10.77 -8.53
N LEU A 428 2.93 -11.23 -9.11
CA LEU A 428 2.68 -11.17 -10.54
C LEU A 428 1.56 -10.15 -10.82
N TYR A 429 1.80 -9.22 -11.73
CA TYR A 429 0.81 -8.31 -12.27
C TYR A 429 0.26 -8.89 -13.58
N VAL A 430 -1.04 -9.16 -13.60
CA VAL A 430 -1.71 -9.94 -14.64
C VAL A 430 -2.84 -9.10 -15.24
N PRO A 431 -3.02 -9.06 -16.57
CA PRO A 431 -4.12 -8.35 -17.20
C PRO A 431 -5.49 -8.75 -16.63
N GLY A 432 -6.40 -7.79 -16.46
CA GLY A 432 -7.74 -8.04 -15.90
C GLY A 432 -8.63 -8.96 -16.75
N SER A 433 -8.26 -9.17 -18.01
CA SER A 433 -8.91 -10.13 -18.91
C SER A 433 -8.42 -11.57 -18.73
N ALA A 434 -7.31 -11.79 -18.03
CA ALA A 434 -6.77 -13.13 -17.82
C ALA A 434 -7.52 -13.86 -16.70
N THR A 435 -7.65 -15.18 -16.85
CA THR A 435 -8.26 -16.08 -15.86
C THR A 435 -7.30 -17.15 -15.38
N GLN A 436 -6.06 -17.13 -15.87
CA GLN A 436 -5.01 -18.04 -15.44
C GLN A 436 -3.63 -17.45 -15.67
N VAL A 437 -2.66 -17.94 -14.91
CA VAL A 437 -1.24 -17.65 -15.06
C VAL A 437 -0.44 -18.90 -14.75
N ARG A 438 0.58 -19.20 -15.57
CA ARG A 438 1.58 -20.20 -15.21
C ARG A 438 2.68 -19.49 -14.44
N LEU A 439 3.03 -20.00 -13.27
CA LEU A 439 4.10 -19.41 -12.48
C LEU A 439 5.47 -19.63 -13.16
N PRO A 440 6.25 -18.57 -13.44
CA PRO A 440 7.62 -18.72 -13.94
C PRO A 440 8.53 -19.50 -12.99
N PRO A 441 9.64 -20.07 -13.47
CA PRO A 441 10.67 -20.66 -12.61
C PRO A 441 11.17 -19.68 -11.54
N GLY A 442 11.51 -20.20 -10.35
CA GLY A 442 12.00 -19.38 -9.23
C GLY A 442 10.93 -18.55 -8.52
N THR A 443 9.65 -18.86 -8.74
CA THR A 443 8.52 -18.27 -8.01
C THR A 443 8.08 -19.05 -6.80
N LEU A 444 8.40 -20.33 -6.75
CA LEU A 444 8.26 -21.19 -5.59
C LEU A 444 9.64 -21.76 -5.25
N ASP A 445 10.07 -21.62 -4.00
CA ASP A 445 11.28 -22.27 -3.52
C ASP A 445 11.03 -23.78 -3.36
N PRO A 446 12.00 -24.66 -3.62
CA PRO A 446 11.87 -26.09 -3.36
C PRO A 446 11.75 -26.38 -1.85
N ALA A 447 11.07 -27.47 -1.49
CA ALA A 447 10.88 -27.92 -0.11
C ALA A 447 10.41 -26.82 0.87
N ALA A 448 9.53 -25.93 0.43
CA ALA A 448 9.08 -24.78 1.21
C ALA A 448 7.55 -24.69 1.30
N ILE A 449 7.09 -24.10 2.39
CA ILE A 449 5.67 -23.87 2.68
C ILE A 449 5.26 -22.54 2.08
N HIS A 450 4.21 -22.54 1.27
CA HIS A 450 3.69 -21.37 0.60
C HIS A 450 2.18 -21.23 0.80
N TYR A 451 1.70 -20.02 0.59
CA TYR A 451 0.29 -19.75 0.27
C TYR A 451 0.25 -18.59 -0.71
N LEU A 452 -0.86 -18.43 -1.44
CA LEU A 452 -1.01 -17.35 -2.40
C LEU A 452 -2.30 -16.56 -2.20
N ARG A 453 -2.30 -15.33 -2.72
CA ARG A 453 -3.51 -14.51 -2.89
C ARG A 453 -3.68 -14.18 -4.35
N VAL A 454 -4.90 -14.31 -4.85
CA VAL A 454 -5.31 -13.72 -6.13
C VAL A 454 -6.19 -12.52 -5.80
N ALA A 455 -5.69 -11.33 -6.10
CA ALA A 455 -6.39 -10.08 -5.85
C ALA A 455 -7.02 -9.59 -7.16
N ALA A 456 -8.33 -9.44 -7.20
CA ALA A 456 -9.03 -8.68 -8.22
C ALA A 456 -8.89 -7.19 -7.91
N MET A 457 -8.52 -6.37 -8.89
CA MET A 457 -8.34 -4.94 -8.70
C MET A 457 -9.07 -4.14 -9.77
N GLU A 458 -9.85 -3.15 -9.36
CA GLU A 458 -10.51 -2.18 -10.22
C GLU A 458 -9.86 -0.83 -9.97
N VAL A 459 -9.10 -0.36 -10.96
CA VAL A 459 -8.31 0.87 -10.90
C VAL A 459 -8.60 1.67 -12.15
N SER A 460 -9.22 2.84 -11.99
CA SER A 460 -9.63 3.68 -13.11
C SER A 460 -8.41 4.22 -13.88
N GLY A 461 -8.46 4.15 -15.22
CA GLY A 461 -7.40 4.65 -16.10
C GLY A 461 -6.03 3.96 -15.95
N TYR A 462 -5.97 2.80 -15.29
CA TYR A 462 -4.72 2.10 -15.05
C TYR A 462 -4.18 1.42 -16.31
N ASP A 463 -2.92 1.69 -16.62
CA ASP A 463 -2.18 1.07 -17.71
C ASP A 463 -1.13 0.09 -17.16
N LEU A 464 -1.56 -1.16 -17.03
CA LEU A 464 -0.67 -2.28 -16.68
C LEU A 464 0.49 -2.43 -17.67
N ALA A 465 0.22 -2.18 -18.95
CA ALA A 465 1.09 -2.60 -20.02
C ALA A 465 2.35 -1.75 -20.07
N GLN A 466 2.22 -0.43 -19.83
CA GLN A 466 3.33 0.51 -19.85
C GLN A 466 3.72 1.06 -18.48
N ASN A 467 2.80 1.12 -17.49
CA ASN A 467 3.04 1.77 -16.19
C ASN A 467 2.59 0.89 -15.00
N PRO A 468 3.13 -0.33 -14.85
CA PRO A 468 2.58 -1.35 -13.97
C PRO A 468 2.58 -1.00 -12.47
N PHE A 469 3.42 -0.09 -11.99
CA PHE A 469 3.53 0.22 -10.56
C PHE A 469 2.75 1.46 -10.10
N SER A 470 1.91 2.03 -10.96
CA SER A 470 1.10 3.21 -10.66
C SER A 470 -0.25 2.92 -9.97
N THR A 471 -0.55 1.66 -9.62
CA THR A 471 -1.91 1.27 -9.12
C THR A 471 -2.36 2.05 -7.89
N MET A 472 -1.50 2.22 -6.89
CA MET A 472 -1.86 2.87 -5.62
C MET A 472 -2.01 4.38 -5.76
N ASP A 473 -1.41 4.96 -6.80
CA ASP A 473 -1.50 6.39 -7.06
C ASP A 473 -2.84 6.74 -7.72
N ARG A 474 -3.55 5.80 -8.34
CA ARG A 474 -4.79 6.10 -9.04
C ARG A 474 -6.02 5.99 -8.13
N LEU A 475 -7.00 6.85 -8.35
CA LEU A 475 -8.31 6.81 -7.71
C LEU A 475 -9.44 6.76 -8.76
N PRO A 476 -10.56 6.07 -8.49
CA PRO A 476 -10.73 5.10 -7.43
C PRO A 476 -9.82 3.88 -7.62
N HIS A 477 -9.45 3.27 -6.50
CA HIS A 477 -8.67 2.04 -6.45
C HIS A 477 -9.33 1.05 -5.50
N SER A 478 -9.83 -0.04 -6.06
CA SER A 478 -10.54 -1.08 -5.32
C SER A 478 -9.86 -2.42 -5.46
N ARG A 479 -9.92 -3.23 -4.40
CA ARG A 479 -9.31 -4.54 -4.33
C ARG A 479 -10.19 -5.53 -3.59
N ALA A 480 -10.18 -6.78 -4.03
CA ALA A 480 -10.72 -7.91 -3.29
C ALA A 480 -9.86 -9.17 -3.46
N ASP A 481 -9.45 -9.76 -2.34
CA ASP A 481 -8.58 -10.93 -2.29
C ASP A 481 -9.37 -12.25 -2.23
N ALA A 482 -8.95 -13.24 -3.01
CA ALA A 482 -9.14 -14.67 -2.70
C ALA A 482 -7.79 -15.26 -2.24
N ILE A 483 -7.82 -16.18 -1.28
CA ILE A 483 -6.61 -16.76 -0.66
C ILE A 483 -6.63 -18.28 -0.77
N SER A 484 -5.46 -18.89 -0.97
CA SER A 484 -5.29 -20.35 -0.89
C SER A 484 -5.08 -20.81 0.55
N SER A 485 -5.30 -22.09 0.81
CA SER A 485 -4.69 -22.78 1.94
C SER A 485 -3.17 -22.88 1.77
N PHE A 486 -2.47 -23.34 2.81
CA PHE A 486 -1.06 -23.70 2.68
C PHE A 486 -0.85 -24.82 1.66
N PHE A 487 0.21 -24.72 0.87
CA PHE A 487 0.70 -25.78 0.02
C PHE A 487 2.22 -25.89 0.12
N THR A 488 2.76 -27.08 -0.14
CA THR A 488 4.19 -27.35 -0.13
C THR A 488 4.70 -27.62 -1.53
N THR A 489 5.99 -27.38 -1.75
CA THR A 489 6.72 -27.80 -2.94
C THR A 489 7.56 -29.06 -2.68
N PRO A 490 7.79 -29.89 -3.71
CA PRO A 490 8.69 -31.03 -3.63
C PRO A 490 10.14 -30.66 -3.30
#